data_AF-A0A847ARZ9-F1
#
_entry.id   AF-A0A847ARZ9-F1
#
_cell.length_a   1.000
_cell.length_b   1.000
_cell.length_c   1.000
_cell.angle_alpha   90.00
_cell.angle_beta   90.00
_cell.angle_gamma   90.00
#
_symmetry.space_group_name_H-M   'P 1'
#
loop_
_entity.id
_entity.type
_entity.pdbx_description
1 polymer ?
#
loop_
_entity_poly.entity_id
_entity_poly.type
_entity_poly.pdbx_seq_one_letter_code
_entity_poly.pdbx_strand_id
1 'polypeptide(L)'
;SNNTNLAILSSHNFSTPFNEPIKYGAKVSELLNMLGDGKILVQRYGDILDGKRTWQHELSRSNVKPTLPDAIAGDITSAMPYRTMTNILNFIEALNVVVPGFAGTETLLYGPEVKFYSNKVEISSDFETNINNLYCLGDSSGWTRGLMMASLMGVRMG
;
A
#
# COMPACT_ATOMS: atom_id res chain seq x y z
N SER A 1 -19.23 6.97 -4.06
CA SER A 1 -19.16 5.67 -3.33
C SER A 1 -19.66 5.89 -1.92
N ASN A 2 -20.35 4.93 -1.31
CA ASN A 2 -20.73 4.94 0.11
C ASN A 2 -19.73 4.16 0.98
N ASN A 3 -18.65 3.64 0.39
CA ASN A 3 -17.62 2.90 1.11
C ASN A 3 -16.57 3.88 1.68
N THR A 4 -16.16 3.64 2.91
CA THR A 4 -14.94 4.21 3.49
C THR A 4 -13.75 3.34 3.11
N ASN A 5 -12.64 3.94 2.71
CA ASN A 5 -11.39 3.24 2.42
C ASN A 5 -10.21 3.91 3.14
N LEU A 6 -9.17 3.11 3.39
CA LEU A 6 -7.89 3.55 3.92
C LEU A 6 -6.80 2.58 3.44
N ALA A 7 -5.56 3.04 3.47
CA ALA A 7 -4.40 2.19 3.23
C ALA A 7 -3.86 1.65 4.56
N ILE A 8 -3.71 0.33 4.67
CA ILE A 8 -2.99 -0.32 5.77
C ILE A 8 -1.65 -0.76 5.21
N LEU A 9 -0.56 -0.24 5.80
CA LEU A 9 0.80 -0.49 5.33
C LEU A 9 1.61 -1.14 6.44
N SER A 10 2.37 -2.17 6.08
CA SER A 10 3.38 -2.77 6.97
C SER A 10 4.78 -2.37 6.50
N SER A 11 5.53 -1.70 7.38
CA SER A 11 6.89 -1.26 7.09
C SER A 11 7.89 -2.39 7.25
N HIS A 12 8.79 -2.52 6.28
CA HIS A 12 9.90 -3.48 6.32
C HIS A 12 11.23 -2.74 6.34
N ASN A 13 12.08 -3.09 7.30
CA ASN A 13 13.46 -2.63 7.37
C ASN A 13 14.37 -3.83 7.15
N PHE A 14 15.19 -3.78 6.11
CA PHE A 14 16.13 -4.85 5.79
C PHE A 14 17.56 -4.41 6.15
N SER A 15 18.39 -5.39 6.47
CA SER A 15 19.81 -5.22 6.79
C SER A 15 20.60 -6.40 6.24
N THR A 16 21.92 -6.39 6.39
CA THR A 16 22.81 -7.48 5.93
C THR A 16 22.26 -8.86 6.31
N PRO A 17 22.21 -9.83 5.36
CA PRO A 17 22.84 -9.82 4.03
C PRO A 17 22.01 -9.23 2.89
N PHE A 18 20.75 -8.86 3.12
CA PHE A 18 19.87 -8.35 2.06
C PHE A 18 19.47 -6.91 2.36
N ASN A 19 19.90 -5.95 1.53
CA ASN A 19 19.56 -4.53 1.72
C ASN A 19 19.04 -3.90 0.42
N GLU A 20 18.07 -4.56 -0.22
CA GLU A 20 17.42 -4.06 -1.44
C GLU A 20 15.88 -3.96 -1.25
N PRO A 21 15.37 -3.09 -0.35
CA PRO A 21 13.93 -2.97 -0.03
C PRO A 21 13.06 -2.67 -1.26
N ILE A 22 13.56 -1.84 -2.18
CA ILE A 22 12.85 -1.46 -3.41
C ILE A 22 12.63 -2.70 -4.28
N LYS A 23 13.68 -3.50 -4.47
CA LYS A 23 13.64 -4.74 -5.25
C LYS A 23 12.69 -5.77 -4.63
N TYR A 24 12.71 -5.90 -3.30
CA TYR A 24 11.77 -6.75 -2.58
C TYR A 24 10.31 -6.33 -2.83
N GLY A 25 9.99 -5.05 -2.61
CA GLY A 25 8.64 -4.53 -2.82
C GLY A 25 8.17 -4.67 -4.27
N ALA A 26 9.07 -4.43 -5.23
CA ALA A 26 8.79 -4.61 -6.65
C ALA A 26 8.48 -6.08 -6.99
N LYS A 27 9.24 -7.04 -6.44
CA LYS A 27 9.00 -8.47 -6.67
C LYS A 27 7.70 -8.99 -6.04
N VAL A 28 7.35 -8.52 -4.85
CA VAL A 28 6.04 -8.83 -4.24
C VAL A 28 4.91 -8.26 -5.09
N SER A 29 5.07 -7.04 -5.60
CA SER A 29 4.06 -6.40 -6.46
C SER A 29 3.90 -7.13 -7.80
N GLU A 30 5.02 -7.52 -8.42
CA GLU A 30 5.04 -8.30 -9.66
C GLU A 30 4.28 -9.62 -9.50
N LEU A 31 4.52 -10.34 -8.40
CA LEU A 31 3.84 -11.61 -8.13
C LEU A 31 2.33 -11.42 -7.93
N LEU A 32 1.90 -10.39 -7.20
CA LEU A 32 0.47 -10.09 -7.03
C LEU A 32 -0.19 -9.67 -8.34
N ASN A 33 0.49 -8.86 -9.17
CA ASN A 33 0.00 -8.49 -10.49
C ASN A 33 -0.12 -9.71 -11.41
N MET A 34 0.81 -10.67 -11.33
CA MET A 34 0.69 -11.94 -12.07
C MET A 34 -0.54 -12.74 -11.65
N LEU A 35 -0.81 -12.84 -10.34
CA LEU A 35 -2.00 -13.51 -9.82
C LEU A 35 -3.31 -12.84 -10.25
N GLY A 36 -3.29 -11.51 -10.42
CA GLY A 36 -4.41 -10.73 -10.92
C GLY A 36 -4.51 -10.65 -12.44
N ASP A 37 -3.63 -11.28 -13.20
CA ASP A 37 -3.54 -11.14 -14.67
C ASP A 37 -3.48 -9.65 -15.10
N GLY A 38 -2.63 -8.88 -14.43
CA GLY A 38 -2.47 -7.43 -14.62
C GLY A 38 -3.56 -6.57 -13.97
N LYS A 39 -4.57 -7.18 -13.33
CA LYS A 39 -5.63 -6.48 -12.59
C LYS A 39 -5.35 -6.44 -11.09
N ILE A 40 -5.99 -5.49 -10.41
CA ILE A 40 -5.87 -5.37 -8.95
C ILE A 40 -6.68 -6.47 -8.28
N LEU A 41 -6.06 -7.21 -7.37
CA LEU A 41 -6.73 -8.24 -6.62
C LEU A 41 -7.59 -7.63 -5.52
N VAL A 42 -8.77 -8.21 -5.32
CA VAL A 42 -9.62 -7.98 -4.16
C VAL A 42 -9.98 -9.30 -3.50
N GLN A 43 -9.90 -9.34 -2.17
CA GLN A 43 -10.24 -10.51 -1.36
C GLN A 43 -11.03 -10.05 -0.14
N ARG A 44 -12.07 -10.81 0.24
CA ARG A 44 -12.85 -10.54 1.45
C ARG A 44 -12.03 -10.93 2.67
N TYR A 45 -12.12 -10.12 3.72
CA TYR A 45 -11.44 -10.37 4.99
C TYR A 45 -11.80 -11.74 5.58
N GLY A 46 -13.09 -12.12 5.56
CA GLY A 46 -13.53 -13.43 6.04
C GLY A 46 -12.89 -14.59 5.26
N ASP A 47 -12.74 -14.44 3.94
CA ASP A 47 -12.11 -15.46 3.10
C ASP A 47 -10.63 -15.64 3.44
N ILE A 48 -9.93 -14.55 3.81
CA ILE A 48 -8.54 -14.61 4.29
C ILE A 48 -8.44 -15.40 5.60
N LEU A 49 -9.35 -15.16 6.54
CA LEU A 49 -9.38 -15.90 7.82
C LEU A 49 -9.67 -17.38 7.62
N ASP A 50 -10.54 -17.71 6.67
CA ASP A 50 -10.87 -19.09 6.29
C ASP A 50 -9.74 -19.78 5.48
N GLY A 51 -8.66 -19.05 5.14
CA GLY A 51 -7.56 -19.57 4.32
C GLY A 51 -7.99 -19.89 2.89
N LYS A 52 -8.98 -19.17 2.35
CA LYS A 52 -9.52 -19.38 1.01
C LYS A 52 -9.44 -18.13 0.15
N ARG A 53 -9.42 -18.33 -1.16
CA ARG A 53 -9.59 -17.24 -2.13
C ARG A 53 -11.03 -16.73 -2.17
N THR A 54 -11.21 -15.49 -2.61
CA THR A 54 -12.53 -14.99 -3.01
C THR A 54 -12.81 -15.35 -4.46
N TRP A 55 -14.03 -15.80 -4.75
CA TRP A 55 -14.50 -16.00 -6.13
C TRP A 55 -15.41 -14.86 -6.59
N GLN A 56 -15.41 -14.58 -7.90
CA GLN A 56 -16.18 -13.46 -8.45
C GLN A 56 -17.69 -13.57 -8.19
N HIS A 57 -18.24 -14.79 -8.23
CA HIS A 57 -19.66 -15.03 -7.95
C HIS A 57 -20.00 -14.78 -6.48
N GLU A 58 -19.08 -15.03 -5.54
CA GLU A 58 -19.28 -14.71 -4.13
C GLU A 58 -19.17 -13.20 -3.90
N LEU A 59 -18.16 -12.56 -4.51
CA LEU A 59 -17.95 -11.12 -4.43
C LEU A 59 -19.17 -10.35 -4.97
N SER A 60 -19.77 -10.81 -6.06
CA SER A 60 -20.96 -10.19 -6.66
C SER A 60 -22.21 -10.22 -5.75
N ARG A 61 -22.23 -11.13 -4.77
CA ARG A 61 -23.32 -11.30 -3.80
C ARG A 61 -23.06 -10.61 -2.47
N SER A 62 -21.89 -10.01 -2.29
CA SER A 62 -21.54 -9.32 -1.05
C SER A 62 -22.26 -7.99 -0.92
N ASN A 63 -22.56 -7.58 0.32
CA ASN A 63 -23.15 -6.27 0.60
C ASN A 63 -22.18 -5.13 0.27
N VAL A 64 -20.88 -5.34 0.49
CA VAL A 64 -19.83 -4.38 0.15
C VAL A 64 -19.36 -4.65 -1.27
N LYS A 65 -19.56 -3.66 -2.16
CA LYS A 65 -19.16 -3.75 -3.56
C LYS A 65 -17.80 -3.11 -3.79
N PRO A 66 -16.94 -3.68 -4.65
CA PRO A 66 -15.70 -3.02 -5.02
C PRO A 66 -15.95 -1.66 -5.68
N THR A 67 -15.12 -0.66 -5.36
CA THR A 67 -15.23 0.69 -5.94
C THR A 67 -14.31 0.90 -7.12
N LEU A 68 -13.24 0.09 -7.22
CA LEU A 68 -12.31 0.10 -8.34
C LEU A 68 -12.87 -0.80 -9.45
N PRO A 69 -13.17 -0.25 -10.66
CA PRO A 69 -13.78 -1.03 -11.75
C PRO A 69 -12.93 -2.22 -12.21
N ASP A 70 -11.62 -2.08 -12.19
CA ASP A 70 -10.68 -3.11 -12.65
C ASP A 70 -10.30 -4.12 -11.56
N ALA A 71 -10.94 -4.10 -10.39
CA ALA A 71 -10.67 -5.08 -9.34
C ALA A 71 -11.23 -6.46 -9.69
N ILE A 72 -10.43 -7.51 -9.46
CA ILE A 72 -10.81 -8.91 -9.70
C ILE A 72 -10.71 -9.74 -8.41
N ALA A 73 -11.72 -10.59 -8.17
CA ALA A 73 -11.70 -11.48 -7.02
C ALA A 73 -10.53 -12.48 -7.10
N GLY A 74 -9.75 -12.59 -6.03
CA GLY A 74 -8.66 -13.56 -6.00
C GLY A 74 -8.10 -13.83 -4.61
N ASP A 75 -6.82 -14.14 -4.57
CA ASP A 75 -6.11 -14.52 -3.36
C ASP A 75 -4.83 -13.69 -3.19
N ILE A 76 -4.91 -12.69 -2.34
CA ILE A 76 -3.79 -11.84 -1.96
C ILE A 76 -2.79 -12.65 -1.12
N THR A 77 -3.26 -13.59 -0.30
CA THR A 77 -2.42 -14.37 0.62
C THR A 77 -1.45 -15.32 -0.10
N SER A 78 -1.77 -15.73 -1.33
CA SER A 78 -0.91 -16.56 -2.17
C SER A 78 0.43 -15.90 -2.56
N ALA A 79 0.50 -14.57 -2.57
CA ALA A 79 1.72 -13.83 -2.94
C ALA A 79 2.22 -12.89 -1.85
N MET A 80 1.34 -12.46 -0.93
CA MET A 80 1.72 -11.57 0.15
C MET A 80 2.63 -12.30 1.16
N PRO A 81 3.78 -11.71 1.55
CA PRO A 81 4.64 -12.28 2.57
C PRO A 81 3.89 -12.48 3.89
N TYR A 82 4.11 -13.62 4.55
CA TYR A 82 3.45 -13.99 5.82
C TYR A 82 3.48 -12.85 6.85
N ARG A 83 4.66 -12.28 7.13
CA ARG A 83 4.80 -11.19 8.11
C ARG A 83 3.95 -9.97 7.79
N THR A 84 3.88 -9.58 6.51
CA THR A 84 3.05 -8.46 6.06
C THR A 84 1.58 -8.77 6.30
N MET A 85 1.13 -9.96 5.90
CA MET A 85 -0.26 -10.35 6.05
C MET A 85 -0.66 -10.44 7.52
N THR A 86 0.15 -11.09 8.37
CA THR A 86 -0.09 -11.17 9.82
C THR A 86 -0.17 -9.78 10.46
N ASN A 87 0.72 -8.86 10.09
CA ASN A 87 0.68 -7.49 10.62
C ASN A 87 -0.62 -6.75 10.22
N ILE A 88 -1.07 -6.93 8.98
CA ILE A 88 -2.32 -6.32 8.49
C ILE A 88 -3.53 -6.91 9.23
N LEU A 89 -3.60 -8.24 9.37
CA LEU A 89 -4.71 -8.91 10.07
C LEU A 89 -4.78 -8.49 11.53
N ASN A 90 -3.65 -8.52 12.25
CA ASN A 90 -3.59 -8.06 13.64
C ASN A 90 -4.01 -6.60 13.79
N PHE A 91 -3.65 -5.74 12.84
CA PHE A 91 -4.09 -4.35 12.84
C PHE A 91 -5.61 -4.24 12.65
N ILE A 92 -6.20 -4.99 11.72
CA ILE A 92 -7.64 -5.01 11.49
C ILE A 92 -8.38 -5.47 12.76
N GLU A 93 -7.90 -6.53 13.40
CA GLU A 93 -8.46 -7.03 14.67
C GLU A 93 -8.34 -6.02 15.81
N ALA A 94 -7.17 -5.41 15.99
CA ALA A 94 -6.95 -4.40 17.02
C ALA A 94 -7.82 -3.15 16.79
N LEU A 95 -7.95 -2.70 15.54
CA LEU A 95 -8.76 -1.54 15.20
C LEU A 95 -10.26 -1.82 15.38
N ASN A 96 -10.70 -3.07 15.19
CA ASN A 96 -12.09 -3.46 15.44
C ASN A 96 -12.53 -3.28 16.90
N VAL A 97 -11.60 -3.30 17.87
CA VAL A 97 -11.90 -2.99 19.28
C VAL A 97 -12.30 -1.52 19.44
N VAL A 98 -11.68 -0.63 18.68
CA VAL A 98 -11.92 0.83 18.72
C VAL A 98 -13.10 1.21 17.83
N VAL A 99 -13.22 0.57 16.68
CA VAL A 99 -14.26 0.81 15.66
C VAL A 99 -14.98 -0.52 15.37
N PRO A 100 -16.03 -0.86 16.12
CA PRO A 100 -16.77 -2.11 15.92
C PRO A 100 -17.30 -2.24 14.49
N GLY A 101 -17.06 -3.40 13.88
CA GLY A 101 -17.46 -3.69 12.50
C GLY A 101 -16.34 -3.49 11.47
N PHE A 102 -15.18 -2.99 11.89
CA PHE A 102 -14.02 -2.85 11.00
C PHE A 102 -13.53 -4.21 10.48
N ALA A 103 -13.50 -5.23 11.34
CA ALA A 103 -13.14 -6.61 11.00
C ALA A 103 -14.33 -7.45 10.47
N GLY A 104 -15.27 -6.82 9.75
CA GLY A 104 -16.39 -7.52 9.13
C GLY A 104 -15.92 -8.54 8.08
N THR A 105 -16.58 -9.69 7.98
CA THR A 105 -16.22 -10.76 7.02
C THR A 105 -16.30 -10.30 5.57
N GLU A 106 -17.17 -9.32 5.28
CA GLU A 106 -17.33 -8.73 3.95
C GLU A 106 -16.42 -7.52 3.68
N THR A 107 -15.56 -7.12 4.64
CA THR A 107 -14.57 -6.07 4.42
C THR A 107 -13.66 -6.46 3.26
N LEU A 108 -13.48 -5.56 2.30
CA LEU A 108 -12.70 -5.83 1.08
C LEU A 108 -11.26 -5.35 1.26
N LEU A 109 -10.29 -6.26 1.09
CA LEU A 109 -8.88 -5.94 1.01
C LEU A 109 -8.48 -5.89 -0.46
N TYR A 110 -7.81 -4.81 -0.85
CA TYR A 110 -7.20 -4.65 -2.17
C TYR A 110 -5.69 -4.78 -2.05
N GLY A 111 -5.04 -5.38 -3.05
CA GLY A 111 -3.58 -5.46 -3.08
C GLY A 111 -3.01 -5.64 -4.48
N PRO A 112 -1.74 -5.24 -4.70
CA PRO A 112 -0.84 -4.60 -3.72
C PRO A 112 -0.94 -3.06 -3.70
N GLU A 113 -0.82 -2.47 -2.51
CA GLU A 113 -0.41 -1.06 -2.33
C GLU A 113 1.03 -1.06 -1.82
N VAL A 114 1.98 -0.57 -2.62
CA VAL A 114 3.40 -0.51 -2.23
C VAL A 114 3.89 0.93 -2.31
N LYS A 115 4.46 1.40 -1.20
CA LYS A 115 5.11 2.71 -1.12
C LYS A 115 6.62 2.52 -1.05
N PHE A 116 7.29 2.83 -2.15
CA PHE A 116 8.74 2.91 -2.18
C PHE A 116 9.16 4.22 -1.51
N TYR A 117 9.74 4.13 -0.33
CA TYR A 117 10.41 5.27 0.26
C TYR A 117 11.72 5.48 -0.48
N SER A 118 11.80 6.56 -1.25
CA SER A 118 13.00 6.95 -1.99
C SER A 118 14.14 7.28 -1.03
N ASN A 119 15.36 7.05 -1.48
CA ASN A 119 16.53 7.67 -0.87
C ASN A 119 16.32 9.18 -0.88
N LYS A 120 16.51 9.83 0.27
CA LYS A 120 16.46 11.29 0.36
C LYS A 120 17.57 11.86 -0.51
N VAL A 121 17.22 12.78 -1.40
CA VAL A 121 18.22 13.52 -2.16
C VAL A 121 18.94 14.45 -1.19
N GLU A 122 20.27 14.44 -1.19
CA GLU A 122 21.03 15.42 -0.42
C GLU A 122 20.80 16.80 -1.04
N ILE A 123 20.30 17.73 -0.23
CA ILE A 123 19.98 19.09 -0.63
C ILE A 123 20.54 20.10 0.38
N SER A 124 20.92 21.27 -0.10
CA SER A 124 21.34 22.41 0.72
C SER A 124 20.15 23.12 1.38
N SER A 125 20.43 24.13 2.21
CA SER A 125 19.40 25.03 2.78
C SER A 125 18.59 25.81 1.74
N ASP A 126 19.13 25.87 0.51
CA ASP A 126 18.55 26.55 -0.65
C ASP A 126 17.95 25.54 -1.65
N PHE A 127 17.76 24.28 -1.22
CA PHE A 127 17.18 23.17 -1.98
C PHE A 127 17.96 22.73 -3.22
N GLU A 128 19.22 23.17 -3.34
CA GLU A 128 20.12 22.77 -4.40
C GLU A 128 20.74 21.39 -4.08
N THR A 129 20.86 20.54 -5.10
CA THR A 129 21.48 19.22 -4.99
C THR A 129 23.01 19.32 -5.04
N ASN A 130 23.70 18.18 -5.03
CA ASN A 130 25.14 18.11 -5.29
C ASN A 130 25.52 18.46 -6.75
N ILE A 131 24.55 18.71 -7.63
CA ILE A 131 24.74 19.19 -8.99
C ILE A 131 24.36 20.66 -9.04
N ASN A 132 25.31 21.52 -9.42
CA ASN A 132 25.09 22.96 -9.50
C ASN A 132 23.93 23.30 -10.43
N ASN A 133 23.10 24.25 -9.98
CA ASN A 133 21.86 24.72 -10.61
C ASN A 133 20.77 23.64 -10.78
N LEU A 134 20.87 22.50 -10.09
CA LEU A 134 19.81 21.49 -10.02
C LEU A 134 19.16 21.53 -8.64
N TYR A 135 17.88 21.88 -8.60
CA TYR A 135 17.09 22.00 -7.38
C TYR A 135 16.10 20.85 -7.26
N CYS A 136 15.91 20.35 -6.04
CA CYS A 136 14.98 19.28 -5.76
C CYS A 136 14.01 19.69 -4.65
N LEU A 137 12.72 19.62 -4.95
CA LEU A 137 11.63 20.07 -4.08
C LEU A 137 10.56 18.98 -3.96
N GLY A 138 9.61 19.19 -3.06
CA GLY A 138 8.40 18.37 -2.98
C GLY A 138 8.67 16.91 -2.61
N ASP A 139 7.69 16.04 -2.85
CA ASP A 139 7.79 14.64 -2.43
C ASP A 139 8.91 13.89 -3.19
N SER A 140 9.26 14.36 -4.40
CA SER A 140 10.39 13.83 -5.20
C SER A 140 11.74 13.99 -4.52
N SER A 141 11.92 14.98 -3.64
CA SER A 141 13.15 15.16 -2.86
C SER A 141 13.34 14.12 -1.75
N GLY A 142 12.26 13.44 -1.36
CA GLY A 142 12.22 12.57 -0.19
C GLY A 142 12.15 13.31 1.17
N TRP A 143 12.13 14.65 1.17
CA TRP A 143 12.07 15.49 2.37
C TRP A 143 10.65 15.86 2.79
N THR A 144 9.68 15.74 1.90
CA THR A 144 8.27 16.03 2.19
C THR A 144 7.42 14.78 1.99
N ARG A 145 6.24 14.78 2.61
CA ARG A 145 5.30 13.64 2.64
C ARG A 145 3.86 14.14 2.59
N GLY A 146 3.60 15.11 1.73
CA GLY A 146 2.28 15.69 1.63
C GLY A 146 2.26 17.08 1.03
N LEU A 147 1.09 17.42 0.51
CA LEU A 147 0.83 18.63 -0.28
C LEU A 147 1.27 19.91 0.45
N MET A 148 1.01 20.02 1.76
CA MET A 148 1.36 21.24 2.51
C MET A 148 2.88 21.47 2.56
N MET A 149 3.64 20.44 2.91
CA MET A 149 5.10 20.56 3.02
C MET A 149 5.74 20.76 1.64
N ALA A 150 5.25 20.06 0.62
CA ALA A 150 5.71 20.23 -0.76
C ALA A 150 5.45 21.65 -1.27
N SER A 151 4.24 22.19 -1.02
CA SER A 151 3.89 23.56 -1.39
C SER A 151 4.76 24.60 -0.67
N LEU A 152 5.04 24.40 0.63
CA LEU A 152 5.88 25.31 1.40
C LEU A 152 7.31 25.38 0.85
N MET A 153 7.89 24.24 0.40
CA MET A 153 9.19 24.26 -0.26
C MET A 153 9.17 25.09 -1.54
N GLY A 154 8.10 24.96 -2.35
CA GLY A 154 7.92 25.75 -3.57
C GLY A 154 7.84 27.25 -3.27
N VAL A 155 7.05 27.65 -2.26
CA VAL A 155 6.93 29.05 -1.83
C VAL A 155 8.25 29.61 -1.26
N ARG A 156 9.06 28.78 -0.61
CA ARG A 156 10.34 29.23 -0.06
C ARG A 156 11.42 29.44 -1.13
N MET A 157 11.33 28.73 -2.25
CA MET A 157 12.29 28.85 -3.35
C MET A 157 11.92 29.95 -4.36
N GLY A 158 10.62 30.14 -4.63
CA GLY A 158 10.10 31.18 -5.52
C GLY A 158 10.02 32.55 -4.85
#